data_AF-A0A2W5YQ77-F1
#
_entry.id   AF-A0A2W5YQ77-F1
#
_cell.length_a   1.000
_cell.length_b   1.000
_cell.length_c   1.000
_cell.angle_alpha   90.00
_cell.angle_beta   90.00
_cell.angle_gamma   90.00
#
_symmetry.space_group_name_H-M   'P 1'
#
loop_
_entity.id
_entity.type
_entity.pdbx_description
1 polymer ?
#
loop_
_entity_poly.entity_id
_entity_poly.type
_entity_poly.pdbx_seq_one_letter_code
_entity_poly.pdbx_strand_id
1 'polypeptide(L)' 'MSPSDTALLIIGHGSTVNAHSSAPTWAHTRAIRHRGIFAEVQCAFWKEEPSLRDALLFFQSDAIRQVSVVPNFIS' A
#
# COMPACT_ATOMS: atom_id res chain seq x y z
N MET A 1 -0.21 2.98 -21.36
CA MET A 1 -0.39 2.98 -19.90
C MET A 1 0.16 4.29 -19.39
N SER A 2 -0.66 5.05 -18.67
CA SER A 2 -0.24 6.30 -18.05
C SER A 2 -0.17 6.14 -16.54
N PRO A 3 0.66 6.92 -15.84
CA PRO A 3 0.64 7.04 -14.37
C PRO A 3 -0.78 7.05 -13.74
N SER A 4 -1.74 7.64 -14.45
CA SER A 4 -3.15 7.77 -14.06
C SER A 4 -4.00 6.49 -14.16
N ASP A 5 -3.50 5.38 -14.73
CA ASP A 5 -4.22 4.09 -14.79
C ASP A 5 -3.59 2.98 -13.92
N THR A 6 -2.58 3.34 -13.12
CA THR A 6 -1.81 2.40 -12.27
C THR A 6 -1.93 2.73 -10.79
N ALA A 7 -2.04 1.69 -9.96
CA ALA A 7 -2.02 1.76 -8.50
C ALA A 7 -0.78 1.11 -7.90
N LEU A 8 -0.46 1.49 -6.67
CA LEU A 8 0.59 0.88 -5.85
C LEU A 8 0.01 0.38 -4.51
N LEU A 9 0.29 -0.89 -4.20
CA LEU A 9 0.05 -1.48 -2.89
C LEU A 9 1.38 -1.83 -2.21
N ILE A 10 1.65 -1.22 -1.05
CA ILE A 10 2.83 -1.51 -0.24
C ILE A 10 2.44 -2.47 0.89
N ILE A 11 3.11 -3.61 1.00
CA ILE A 11 2.78 -4.62 2.01
C ILE A 11 3.81 -4.58 3.13
N GLY A 12 3.37 -4.21 4.34
CA GLY A 12 4.15 -4.36 5.56
C GLY A 12 3.83 -5.68 6.27
N HIS A 13 4.73 -6.15 7.11
CA HIS A 13 4.40 -7.27 7.99
C HIS A 13 3.43 -6.83 9.11
N GLY A 14 3.66 -5.64 9.66
CA GLY A 14 2.94 -5.17 10.83
C GLY A 14 3.25 -6.00 12.09
N SER A 15 2.61 -5.67 13.19
CA SER A 15 2.84 -6.33 14.48
C SER A 15 1.64 -6.26 15.40
N THR A 16 1.29 -7.38 16.06
CA THR A 16 0.31 -7.36 17.16
C THR A 16 0.92 -6.92 18.49
N VAL A 17 2.24 -6.70 18.55
CA VAL A 17 2.98 -6.42 19.80
C VAL A 17 3.65 -5.05 19.81
N ASN A 18 3.84 -4.42 18.64
CA ASN A 18 4.46 -3.10 18.53
C ASN A 18 3.82 -2.31 17.38
N ALA A 19 2.90 -1.40 17.72
CA ALA A 19 2.22 -0.55 16.74
C ALA A 19 3.18 0.31 15.90
N HIS A 20 4.40 0.60 16.39
CA HIS A 20 5.40 1.37 15.63
C HIS A 20 5.99 0.59 14.46
N SER A 21 5.84 -0.74 14.41
CA SER A 21 6.33 -1.57 13.31
C SER A 21 5.66 -1.24 11.98
N SER A 22 4.45 -0.67 11.98
CA SER A 22 3.76 -0.21 10.78
C SER A 22 4.21 1.17 10.28
N ALA A 23 4.83 1.98 11.15
CA ALA A 23 5.14 3.39 10.87
C ALA A 23 6.01 3.61 9.62
N PRO A 24 7.05 2.79 9.33
CA PRO A 24 7.84 2.96 8.10
C PRO A 24 7.02 2.74 6.83
N THR A 25 6.15 1.73 6.82
CA THR A 25 5.27 1.44 5.67
C THR A 25 4.30 2.60 5.45
N TRP A 26 3.69 3.13 6.51
CA TRP A 26 2.84 4.32 6.43
C TRP A 26 3.58 5.54 5.87
N ALA A 27 4.81 5.76 6.32
CA ALA A 27 5.65 6.87 5.84
C ALA A 27 5.95 6.72 4.35
N HIS A 28 6.29 5.51 3.87
CA HIS A 28 6.50 5.25 2.46
C HIS A 28 5.24 5.46 1.61
N THR A 29 4.09 4.94 2.06
CA THR A 29 2.79 5.14 1.38
C THR A 29 2.51 6.62 1.19
N ARG A 30 2.62 7.42 2.27
CA ARG A 30 2.40 8.87 2.23
C ARG A 30 3.38 9.58 1.30
N ALA A 31 4.66 9.26 1.41
CA ALA A 31 5.71 9.88 0.61
C ALA A 31 5.53 9.61 -0.89
N ILE A 32 5.17 8.38 -1.28
CA ILE A 32 4.95 8.03 -2.68
C ILE A 32 3.66 8.66 -3.20
N ARG A 33 2.59 8.66 -2.39
CA ARG A 33 1.34 9.34 -2.74
C ARG A 33 1.54 10.82 -3.05
N HIS A 34 2.37 11.52 -2.26
CA HIS A 34 2.69 12.93 -2.48
C HIS A 34 3.42 13.20 -3.81
N ARG A 35 4.08 12.19 -4.41
CA ARG A 35 4.77 12.36 -5.70
C ARG A 35 3.83 12.35 -6.90
N GLY A 36 2.57 11.92 -6.74
CA GLY A 36 1.58 11.90 -7.83
C GLY A 36 1.92 10.98 -9.01
N ILE A 37 2.75 9.95 -8.77
CA ILE A 37 3.22 9.01 -9.81
C ILE A 37 2.19 7.90 -10.10
N PHE A 38 1.35 7.56 -9.12
CA PHE A 38 0.31 6.56 -9.25
C PHE A 38 -1.05 7.22 -9.06
N ALA A 39 -2.09 6.68 -9.70
CA ALA A 39 -3.46 7.10 -9.50
C ALA A 39 -3.89 6.92 -8.04
N GLU A 40 -3.52 5.78 -7.44
CA GLU A 40 -3.78 5.46 -6.05
C GLU A 40 -2.60 4.75 -5.40
N VAL A 41 -2.39 5.01 -4.11
CA VAL A 41 -1.32 4.39 -3.31
C VAL A 41 -1.90 4.00 -1.97
N GLN A 42 -1.82 2.72 -1.63
CA GLN A 42 -2.34 2.14 -0.39
C GLN A 42 -1.27 1.26 0.27
N CYS A 43 -1.46 0.96 1.56
CA CYS A 43 -0.69 -0.09 2.22
C CYS A 43 -1.60 -1.07 2.94
N ALA A 44 -1.09 -2.30 3.05
CA ALA A 44 -1.70 -3.37 3.81
C ALA A 44 -0.69 -4.02 4.75
N PHE A 45 -1.18 -4.69 5.79
CA PHE A 45 -0.36 -5.38 6.77
C PHE A 45 -0.80 -6.83 6.95
N TRP A 46 0.15 -7.70 7.29
CA TRP A 46 -0.14 -9.11 7.58
C TRP A 46 -0.82 -9.28 8.95
N LYS A 47 -0.40 -8.50 9.95
CA LYS A 47 -0.84 -8.65 11.35
C LYS A 47 -1.72 -7.51 11.88
N GLU A 48 -1.87 -6.44 11.12
CA GLU A 48 -2.53 -5.20 11.54
C GLU A 48 -3.50 -4.72 10.46
N GLU A 49 -4.28 -3.69 10.78
CA GLU A 49 -5.10 -2.97 9.81
C GLU A 49 -4.32 -1.82 9.14
N PRO A 50 -4.56 -1.52 7.85
CA PRO A 50 -5.45 -2.23 6.92
C PRO A 50 -4.96 -3.64 6.57
N SER A 51 -5.84 -4.63 6.67
CA SER A 51 -5.51 -6.04 6.47
C SER A 51 -5.19 -6.36 5.02
N LEU A 52 -4.13 -7.15 4.79
CA LEU A 52 -3.80 -7.69 3.47
C LEU A 52 -4.94 -8.52 2.85
N ARG A 53 -5.81 -9.10 3.68
CA ARG A 53 -6.98 -9.88 3.20
C ARG A 53 -7.95 -9.03 2.39
N ASP A 54 -8.01 -7.74 2.69
CA ASP A 54 -8.94 -6.80 2.07
C ASP A 54 -8.31 -6.04 0.89
N ALA A 55 -7.10 -6.41 0.47
CA ALA A 55 -6.35 -5.72 -0.58
C ALA A 55 -7.12 -5.54 -1.90
N LEU A 56 -8.00 -6.50 -2.24
CA LEU A 56 -8.84 -6.42 -3.44
C LEU A 56 -9.90 -5.31 -3.36
N LEU A 57 -10.21 -4.81 -2.16
CA LEU A 57 -11.23 -3.80 -1.91
C LEU A 57 -10.63 -2.38 -1.88
N PHE A 58 -9.30 -2.24 -1.88
CA PHE A 58 -8.61 -0.98 -1.63
C PHE A 58 -8.66 0.02 -2.79
N PHE A 59 -8.85 -0.48 -4.01
CA PHE A 59 -8.81 0.31 -5.23
C PHE A 59 -10.16 0.19 -5.92
N GLN A 60 -10.96 1.26 -5.86
CA GLN A 60 -12.33 1.26 -6.39
C GLN A 60 -12.50 2.11 -7.65
N SER A 61 -11.46 2.81 -8.09
CA SER A 61 -11.51 3.58 -9.32
C SER A 61 -11.49 2.67 -10.55
N ASP A 62 -12.53 2.77 -11.39
CA ASP A 62 -12.65 2.07 -12.68
C ASP A 62 -11.53 2.43 -13.68
N ALA A 63 -10.77 3.50 -13.39
CA ALA A 63 -9.61 3.90 -14.18
C ALA A 63 -8.40 2.99 -13.95
N ILE A 64 -8.33 2.26 -12.83
CA ILE A 64 -7.19 1.43 -12.49
C ILE A 64 -7.21 0.13 -13.29
N ARG A 65 -6.13 -0.10 -14.05
CA ARG A 65 -5.95 -1.29 -14.90
C ARG A 65 -4.86 -2.22 -14.40
N GLN A 66 -3.97 -1.71 -13.56
CA GLN A 66 -2.87 -2.46 -12.98
C GLN A 66 -2.61 -2.02 -11.54
N VAL A 67 -2.37 -2.99 -10.66
CA VAL A 67 -1.87 -2.76 -9.30
C VAL A 67 -0.48 -3.36 -9.19
N SER A 68 0.51 -2.53 -8.91
CA SER A 68 1.86 -2.97 -8.56
C SER A 68 1.91 -3.27 -7.07
N VAL A 69 2.43 -4.44 -6.68
CA VAL A 69 2.50 -4.87 -5.27
C VAL A 69 3.95 -4.94 -4.85
N VAL A 70 4.32 -4.19 -3.80
CA VAL A 70 5.70 -4.09 -3.32
C VAL A 70 5.78 -4.53 -1.85
N PRO A 71 6.46 -5.63 -1.55
CA PRO A 71 6.74 -6.04 -0.18
C PRO A 71 7.75 -5.09 0.48
N ASN A 72 7.40 -4.56 1.64
CA ASN A 72 8.27 -3.78 2.53
C ASN A 72 8.60 -4.61 3.77
N PHE A 73 9.42 -5.65 3.57
CA PHE A 73 9.87 -6.54 4.64
C PHE A 73 11.33 -6.26 4.96
N ILE A 74 11.63 -6.20 6.26
CA ILE A 74 12.97 -6.09 6.80
C ILE A 74 13.32 -7.49 7.34
N SER A 75 14.48 -8.02 6.95
CA SER A 75 14.98 -9.32 7.43
C SER A 75 15.59 -9.23 8.82
#